data_AF-A0A410PVQ3-F1
#
_entry.id   AF-A0A410PVQ3-F1
#
_cell.length_a   1.000
_cell.length_b   1.000
_cell.length_c   1.000
_cell.angle_alpha   90.00
_cell.angle_beta   90.00
_cell.angle_gamma   90.00
#
_symmetry.space_group_name_H-M   'P 1'
#
loop_
_entity.id
_entity.type
_entity.pdbx_description
1 polymer ?
#
loop_
_entity_poly.entity_id
_entity_poly.type
_entity_poly.pdbx_seq_one_letter_code
_entity_poly.pdbx_strand_id
1 'polypeptide(L)'
;MAKRPKIILRMIDKKENGVCHYGHKIGDTFDFDKDRNRMCPMMVHTAFPYIDILRYGGSVPGGANPDTCKFCCPDADVINVFEIERVKS
;
A
#
# COMPACT_ATOMS: atom_id res chain seq x y z
N MET A 1 20.12 -9.05 -14.56
CA MET A 1 18.80 -8.38 -14.42
C MET A 1 18.82 -7.60 -13.12
N ALA A 2 18.46 -6.32 -13.12
CA ALA A 2 18.37 -5.56 -11.87
C ALA A 2 17.36 -6.24 -10.93
N LYS A 3 17.70 -6.36 -9.64
CA LYS A 3 16.82 -6.97 -8.64
C LYS A 3 15.55 -6.13 -8.54
N ARG A 4 14.37 -6.76 -8.64
CA ARG A 4 13.10 -6.07 -8.45
C ARG A 4 13.08 -5.45 -7.04
N PRO A 5 12.81 -4.14 -6.91
CA PRO A 5 12.80 -3.50 -5.60
C PRO A 5 11.66 -4.05 -4.75
N LYS A 6 11.91 -4.18 -3.45
CA LYS A 6 10.91 -4.64 -2.49
C LYS A 6 9.88 -3.53 -2.28
N ILE A 7 8.61 -3.91 -2.24
CA ILE A 7 7.49 -3.00 -1.99
C ILE A 7 6.84 -3.37 -0.67
N ILE A 8 6.77 -2.41 0.24
CA ILE A 8 6.10 -2.55 1.53
C ILE A 8 4.84 -1.70 1.53
N LEU A 9 3.74 -2.29 2.00
CA LEU A 9 2.50 -1.57 2.29
C LEU A 9 2.29 -1.54 3.80
N ARG A 10 1.98 -0.38 4.36
CA ARG A 10 1.69 -0.23 5.79
C ARG A 10 0.39 0.54 6.00
N MET A 11 -0.51 0.02 6.82
CA MET A 11 -1.70 0.78 7.23
C MET A 11 -1.29 1.82 8.27
N ILE A 12 -1.43 3.09 7.95
CA ILE A 12 -0.93 4.20 8.79
C ILE A 12 -2.04 4.99 9.47
N ASP A 13 -3.26 4.95 8.93
CA ASP A 13 -4.37 5.76 9.43
C ASP A 13 -5.71 5.15 9.00
N LYS A 14 -6.79 5.65 9.60
CA LYS A 14 -8.16 5.31 9.29
C LYS A 14 -9.05 6.52 9.54
N LYS A 15 -9.83 6.94 8.53
CA LYS A 15 -10.62 8.17 8.61
C LYS A 15 -11.97 7.99 9.31
N GLU A 16 -12.60 6.84 9.17
CA GLU A 16 -13.97 6.60 9.63
C GLU A 16 -14.08 5.63 10.81
N ASN A 17 -15.16 5.77 11.57
CA ASN A 17 -15.53 4.84 12.64
C ASN A 17 -16.26 3.63 12.03
N GLY A 18 -15.53 2.55 11.81
CA GLY A 18 -16.07 1.28 11.29
C GLY A 18 -15.11 0.13 11.52
N VAL A 19 -15.37 -1.06 10.98
CA VAL A 19 -14.43 -2.20 11.04
C VAL A 19 -14.03 -2.58 9.62
N CYS A 20 -12.73 -2.82 9.40
CA CYS A 20 -12.31 -3.35 8.10
C CYS A 20 -12.89 -4.75 7.91
N HIS A 21 -13.64 -4.99 6.84
CA HIS A 21 -14.22 -6.30 6.53
C HIS A 21 -13.19 -7.42 6.43
N TYR A 22 -11.97 -7.09 5.99
CA TYR A 22 -10.85 -8.03 5.90
C TYR A 22 -10.06 -8.15 7.21
N GLY A 23 -10.29 -7.25 8.18
CA GLY A 23 -9.66 -7.28 9.50
C GLY A 23 -8.35 -6.50 9.63
N HIS A 24 -7.98 -5.66 8.65
CA HIS A 24 -6.78 -4.82 8.73
C HIS A 24 -6.84 -3.78 9.85
N LYS A 25 -5.67 -3.49 10.44
CA LYS A 25 -5.49 -2.55 11.55
C LYS A 25 -4.29 -1.64 11.32
N ILE A 26 -4.33 -0.45 11.92
CA ILE A 26 -3.18 0.48 11.90
C ILE A 26 -1.95 -0.23 12.47
N GLY A 27 -0.83 -0.12 11.75
CA GLY A 27 0.43 -0.81 12.04
C GLY A 27 0.65 -2.10 11.24
N ASP A 28 -0.39 -2.68 10.64
CA ASP A 28 -0.24 -3.83 9.76
C ASP A 28 0.70 -3.50 8.61
N THR A 29 1.64 -4.41 8.35
CA THR A 29 2.68 -4.26 7.33
C THR A 29 2.73 -5.51 6.46
N PHE A 30 2.83 -5.31 5.14
CA PHE A 30 2.82 -6.36 4.13
C PHE A 30 3.97 -6.18 3.15
N ASP A 31 4.71 -7.25 2.92
CA ASP A 31 5.58 -7.39 1.75
C ASP A 31 4.69 -7.78 0.57
N PHE A 32 4.64 -6.91 -0.44
CA PHE A 32 3.77 -7.11 -1.60
C PHE A 32 3.98 -8.51 -2.20
N ASP A 33 5.22 -8.96 -2.41
CA ASP A 33 5.47 -10.22 -3.10
C ASP A 33 5.28 -11.47 -2.22
N LYS A 34 5.30 -11.33 -0.88
CA LYS A 34 5.26 -12.46 0.06
C LYS A 34 3.93 -12.61 0.81
N ASP A 35 3.23 -11.51 1.07
CA ASP A 35 2.04 -11.48 1.93
C ASP A 35 0.72 -11.41 1.14
N ARG A 36 0.68 -11.96 -0.09
CA ARG A 36 -0.49 -11.92 -0.99
C ARG A 36 -1.79 -12.39 -0.34
N ASN A 37 -1.70 -13.44 0.47
CA ASN A 37 -2.84 -14.06 1.17
C ASN A 37 -3.30 -13.28 2.41
N ARG A 38 -2.57 -12.24 2.83
CA ARG A 38 -2.90 -11.39 3.99
C ARG A 38 -3.39 -10.01 3.56
N MET A 39 -3.29 -9.70 2.26
CA MET A 39 -3.74 -8.44 1.70
C MET A 39 -5.16 -8.58 1.14
N CYS A 40 -6.01 -7.60 1.47
CA CYS A 40 -7.36 -7.51 0.94
C CYS A 40 -7.27 -7.31 -0.58
N PRO A 41 -7.99 -8.11 -1.40
CA PRO A 41 -7.98 -7.96 -2.85
C PRO A 41 -8.37 -6.54 -3.32
N MET A 42 -9.34 -5.91 -2.64
CA MET A 42 -9.78 -4.55 -2.97
C MET A 42 -8.70 -3.50 -2.68
N MET A 43 -7.98 -3.62 -1.55
CA MET A 43 -6.82 -2.77 -1.26
C MET A 43 -5.74 -2.94 -2.35
N VAL A 44 -5.44 -4.19 -2.75
CA VAL A 44 -4.41 -4.46 -3.76
C VAL A 44 -4.83 -3.89 -5.13
N HIS A 45 -6.10 -3.99 -5.49
CA HIS A 45 -6.61 -3.42 -6.74
C HIS A 45 -6.36 -1.90 -6.81
N THR A 46 -6.63 -1.17 -5.73
CA THR A 46 -6.36 0.28 -5.67
C THR A 46 -4.87 0.60 -5.60
N ALA A 47 -4.08 -0.24 -4.92
CA ALA A 47 -2.63 -0.05 -4.79
C ALA A 47 -1.88 -0.32 -6.10
N PHE A 48 -2.40 -1.20 -6.96
CA PHE A 48 -1.69 -1.77 -8.10
C PHE A 48 -1.00 -0.73 -9.00
N PRO A 49 -1.65 0.38 -9.42
CA PRO A 49 -0.99 1.39 -10.26
C PRO A 49 0.20 2.07 -9.56
N TYR A 50 0.06 2.39 -8.26
CA TYR A 50 1.12 3.02 -7.49
C TYR A 50 2.31 2.08 -7.31
N ILE A 51 2.04 0.81 -7.05
CA ILE A 51 3.05 -0.23 -6.88
C ILE A 51 3.87 -0.38 -8.15
N ASP A 52 3.22 -0.45 -9.32
CA ASP A 52 3.92 -0.57 -10.60
C ASP A 52 4.76 0.67 -10.90
N ILE A 53 4.22 1.88 -10.69
CA ILE A 53 4.98 3.14 -10.85
C ILE A 53 6.27 3.08 -10.03
N LEU A 54 6.17 2.78 -8.73
CA LEU A 54 7.34 2.71 -7.86
C LEU A 54 8.26 1.55 -8.28
N ARG A 55 7.72 0.37 -8.53
CA ARG A 55 8.49 -0.85 -8.87
C ARG A 55 9.34 -0.67 -10.12
N TYR A 56 8.87 0.10 -11.10
CA TYR A 56 9.58 0.32 -12.37
C TYR A 56 10.36 1.64 -12.43
N GLY A 57 10.67 2.25 -11.29
CA GLY A 57 11.59 3.38 -11.22
C GLY A 57 10.91 4.75 -11.21
N GLY A 58 9.59 4.80 -11.37
CA GLY A 58 8.80 6.03 -11.27
C GLY A 58 8.67 6.55 -9.83
N SER A 59 7.96 7.66 -9.71
CA SER A 59 7.57 8.29 -8.44
C SER A 59 6.13 8.81 -8.54
N VAL A 60 5.45 8.89 -7.40
CA VAL A 60 4.06 9.34 -7.32
C VAL A 60 4.05 10.75 -6.69
N PRO A 61 3.34 11.72 -7.28
CA PRO A 61 3.22 13.06 -6.67
C PRO A 61 2.63 13.02 -5.26
N GLY A 62 3.10 13.91 -4.38
CA GLY A 62 2.58 14.05 -3.02
C GLY A 62 3.11 13.05 -1.98
N GLY A 63 4.03 12.16 -2.37
CA GLY A 63 4.82 11.37 -1.43
C GLY A 63 5.77 12.22 -0.60
N ALA A 64 6.19 11.74 0.57
CA ALA A 64 7.19 12.41 1.40
C ALA A 64 8.58 12.42 0.74
N ASN A 65 8.84 11.43 -0.13
CA ASN A 65 10.03 11.30 -0.95
C ASN A 65 9.67 10.54 -2.26
N PRO A 66 10.58 10.42 -3.24
CA PRO A 66 10.30 9.74 -4.52
C PRO A 66 9.98 8.24 -4.42
N ASP A 67 10.25 7.62 -3.27
CA ASP A 67 10.10 6.19 -3.02
C ASP A 67 8.83 5.86 -2.22
N THR A 68 8.00 6.86 -1.88
CA THR A 68 6.82 6.69 -1.02
C THR A 68 5.57 7.31 -1.64
N CYS A 69 4.40 6.75 -1.34
CA CYS A 69 3.12 7.36 -1.63
C CYS A 69 2.04 6.86 -0.69
N LYS A 70 0.88 7.54 -0.66
CA LYS A 70 -0.28 7.13 0.13
C LYS A 70 -1.49 6.87 -0.76
N PHE A 71 -2.32 5.92 -0.36
CA PHE A 71 -3.60 5.62 -0.98
C PHE A 71 -4.60 5.16 0.08
N CYS A 72 -5.88 5.10 -0.28
CA CYS A 72 -6.92 4.52 0.56
C CYS A 72 -7.53 3.27 -0.08
N CYS A 73 -8.07 2.37 0.74
CA CYS A 73 -8.90 1.28 0.20
C CYS A 73 -10.19 1.84 -0.41
N PRO A 74 -10.78 1.14 -1.40
CA PRO A 74 -11.99 1.59 -2.09
C PRO A 74 -13.25 1.18 -1.32
N ASP A 75 -13.29 1.48 -0.03
CA ASP A 75 -14.43 1.23 0.85
C ASP A 75 -14.94 2.61 1.31
N ALA A 76 -16.15 2.97 0.86
CA ALA A 76 -16.72 4.30 1.07
C ALA A 76 -17.12 4.54 2.53
N ASP A 77 -17.41 3.48 3.27
CA ASP A 77 -17.84 3.57 4.67
C ASP A 77 -16.66 3.39 5.64
N VAL A 78 -15.62 2.65 5.22
CA VAL A 78 -14.44 2.35 6.06
C VAL A 78 -13.14 2.66 5.33
N ILE A 79 -12.73 3.93 5.37
CA ILE A 79 -11.53 4.41 4.67
C ILE A 79 -10.27 4.12 5.50
N ASN A 80 -9.57 3.03 5.17
CA ASN A 80 -8.22 2.75 5.66
C ASN A 80 -7.18 3.41 4.74
N VAL A 81 -6.19 4.06 5.34
CA VAL A 81 -5.10 4.75 4.64
C VAL A 81 -3.82 3.93 4.74
N PHE A 82 -3.21 3.68 3.60
CA PHE A 82 -1.97 2.92 3.48
C PHE A 82 -0.86 3.80 2.91
N GLU A 83 0.35 3.57 3.40
CA GLU A 83 1.59 4.05 2.83
C GLU A 83 2.26 2.91 2.06
N ILE A 84 2.74 3.21 0.86
CA ILE A 84 3.57 2.30 0.06
C ILE A 84 5.00 2.84 0.09
N GLU A 85 5.96 1.96 0.30
CA GLU A 85 7.39 2.26 0.28
C GLU A 85 8.14 1.33 -0.66
N ARG A 86 8.94 1.90 -1.55
CA ARG A 86 9.97 1.20 -2.33
C ARG A 86 11.27 1.13 -1.54
N VAL A 87 11.59 -0.06 -1.03
CA VAL A 87 12.83 -0.28 -0.29
C VAL A 87 13.98 -0.48 -1.27
N LYS A 88 14.97 0.42 -1.22
CA LYS A 88 16.20 0.31 -2.02
C LYS A 88 16.98 -0.92 -1.58
N SER A 89 17.40 -1.73 -2.57
CA SER A 89 18.22 -2.94 -2.36
C SER A 89 19.69 -2.61 -2.27
#